data_AF-A0AAU9IP59-F1
#
_entry.id   AF-A0AAU9IP59-F1
#
_cell.length_a   1.000
_cell.length_b   1.000
_cell.length_c   1.000
_cell.angle_alpha   90.00
_cell.angle_beta   90.00
_cell.angle_gamma   90.00
#
_symmetry.space_group_name_H-M   'P 1'
#
loop_
_entity.id
_entity.type
_entity.pdbx_description
1 polymer ?
#
loop_
_entity_poly.entity_id
_entity_poly.type
_entity_poly.pdbx_seq_one_letter_code
_entity_poly.pdbx_strand_id
1 'polypeptide(L)'
;MDPVKKYTPELIEKFRAGEYVPCSIAFDNSCEYDFIKRVLIMYKLTFIFYAPAHILPVLIFKLRQLKRDPIPMLKHLAINILKSTTFGALIGGLTVYLRCLTNRLFKGTTRLNWLLITPLASLSILIENPGRKTELTLYLLPRAIETIWNMLRSRKWVFRIPYFEVFLMGLAMGTLTYFLNNEPEYIKPTYRSTLTHLFGKS
;
A
#
# COMPACT_ATOMS: atom_id res chain seq x y z
N MET A 1 -6.23 1.72 -29.92
CA MET A 1 -7.55 2.30 -29.60
C MET A 1 -7.40 3.05 -28.29
N ASP A 2 -7.37 4.37 -28.35
CA ASP A 2 -6.86 5.23 -27.27
C ASP A 2 -7.81 5.28 -26.06
N PRO A 3 -7.31 5.08 -24.83
CA PRO A 3 -8.12 5.07 -23.61
C PRO A 3 -8.73 6.43 -23.26
N VAL A 4 -8.28 7.52 -23.89
CA VAL A 4 -8.66 8.90 -23.54
C VAL A 4 -10.03 9.30 -24.13
N LYS A 5 -10.48 8.69 -25.23
CA LYS A 5 -11.73 9.07 -25.91
C LYS A 5 -13.03 8.65 -25.20
N LYS A 6 -12.96 7.91 -24.10
CA LYS A 6 -14.12 7.27 -23.46
C LYS A 6 -14.68 8.00 -22.24
N TYR A 7 -13.91 8.94 -21.67
CA TYR A 7 -14.29 9.68 -20.47
C TYR A 7 -14.63 11.12 -20.82
N THR A 8 -15.92 11.42 -21.02
CA THR A 8 -16.39 12.80 -21.13
C THR A 8 -16.33 13.49 -19.76
N PRO A 9 -16.12 14.82 -19.70
CA PRO A 9 -16.09 15.56 -18.43
C PRO A 9 -17.32 15.32 -17.55
N GLU A 10 -18.50 15.25 -18.16
CA GLU A 10 -19.76 14.93 -17.49
C GLU A 10 -19.73 13.56 -16.81
N LEU A 11 -19.11 12.56 -17.44
CA LEU A 11 -19.02 11.21 -16.88
C LEU A 11 -18.06 11.16 -15.69
N ILE A 12 -16.99 11.95 -15.74
CA ILE A 12 -16.04 12.11 -14.64
C ILE A 12 -16.75 12.76 -13.45
N GLU A 13 -17.61 13.75 -13.70
CA GLU A 13 -18.40 14.40 -12.66
C GLU A 13 -19.41 13.45 -12.03
N LYS A 14 -20.15 12.66 -12.83
CA LYS A 14 -21.02 11.59 -12.33
C LYS A 14 -20.28 10.57 -11.49
N PHE A 15 -19.08 10.16 -11.93
CA PHE A 15 -18.24 9.24 -11.18
C PHE A 15 -17.79 9.84 -9.83
N ARG A 16 -17.45 11.14 -9.79
CA ARG A 16 -17.10 11.86 -8.54
C ARG A 16 -18.30 12.05 -7.61
N ALA A 17 -19.49 12.29 -8.17
CA ALA A 17 -20.73 12.39 -7.43
C ALA A 17 -21.18 11.03 -6.84
N GLY A 18 -20.64 9.91 -7.36
CA GLY A 18 -21.05 8.56 -6.97
C GLY A 18 -22.38 8.15 -7.61
N GLU A 19 -22.69 8.73 -8.77
CA GLU A 19 -23.86 8.41 -9.57
C GLU A 19 -23.62 7.15 -10.42
N TYR A 20 -24.68 6.66 -11.07
CA TYR A 20 -24.60 5.52 -11.98
C TYR A 20 -23.68 5.81 -13.17
N VAL A 21 -22.60 5.04 -13.30
CA VAL A 21 -21.80 4.98 -14.53
C VAL A 21 -21.81 3.54 -15.06
N PRO A 22 -22.32 3.30 -16.29
CA PRO A 22 -22.38 1.96 -16.83
C PRO A 22 -20.99 1.38 -17.06
N CYS A 23 -20.85 0.08 -16.77
CA CYS A 23 -19.60 -0.65 -16.86
C CYS A 23 -19.00 -0.63 -18.28
N SER A 24 -19.85 -0.59 -19.31
CA SER A 24 -19.46 -0.50 -20.73
C SER A 24 -18.55 0.69 -21.04
N ILE A 25 -18.63 1.77 -20.27
CA ILE A 25 -17.80 2.95 -20.51
C ILE A 25 -16.37 2.73 -20.02
N ALA A 26 -16.17 2.02 -18.93
CA ALA A 26 -14.84 1.70 -18.43
C ALA A 26 -14.26 0.42 -19.06
N PHE A 27 -15.11 -0.50 -19.52
CA PHE A 27 -14.76 -1.87 -19.93
C PHE A 27 -15.66 -2.34 -21.08
N ASP A 28 -15.09 -2.61 -22.26
CA ASP A 28 -15.83 -3.13 -23.42
C ASP A 28 -15.91 -4.67 -23.45
N ASN A 29 -15.07 -5.34 -22.65
CA ASN A 29 -14.90 -6.78 -22.69
C ASN A 29 -15.57 -7.45 -21.48
N SER A 30 -15.46 -8.78 -21.41
CA SER A 30 -15.89 -9.53 -20.22
C SER A 30 -15.08 -9.14 -18.98
N CYS A 31 -15.68 -9.25 -17.80
CA CYS A 31 -15.02 -8.89 -16.54
C CYS A 31 -13.75 -9.74 -16.32
N GLU A 32 -13.76 -10.99 -16.77
CA GLU A 32 -12.65 -11.95 -16.71
C GLU A 32 -11.50 -11.53 -17.64
N TYR A 33 -11.82 -11.08 -18.85
CA TYR A 33 -10.82 -10.60 -19.79
C TYR A 33 -10.10 -9.37 -19.25
N ASP A 34 -10.86 -8.38 -18.76
CA ASP A 34 -10.26 -7.16 -18.21
C ASP A 34 -9.51 -7.41 -16.89
N PHE A 35 -9.93 -8.42 -16.10
CA PHE A 35 -9.16 -8.91 -14.96
C PHE A 35 -7.80 -9.47 -15.41
N ILE A 36 -7.78 -10.44 -16.32
CA ILE A 36 -6.53 -11.08 -16.77
C ILE A 36 -5.61 -10.05 -17.43
N LYS A 37 -6.16 -9.21 -18.32
CA LYS A 37 -5.44 -8.14 -18.97
C LYS A 37 -4.82 -7.18 -17.94
N ARG A 38 -5.58 -6.78 -16.92
CA ARG A 38 -5.06 -5.91 -15.86
C ARG A 38 -3.97 -6.60 -15.05
N VAL A 39 -4.14 -7.86 -14.67
CA VAL A 39 -3.13 -8.63 -13.94
C VAL A 39 -1.83 -8.70 -14.73
N LEU A 40 -1.87 -9.04 -16.02
CA LEU A 40 -0.66 -9.13 -16.86
C LEU A 40 0.08 -7.80 -16.98
N ILE A 41 -0.66 -6.70 -17.19
CA ILE A 41 -0.09 -5.35 -17.27
C ILE A 41 0.54 -4.96 -15.92
N MET A 42 -0.21 -5.16 -14.82
CA MET A 42 0.26 -4.79 -13.49
C MET A 42 1.40 -5.67 -13.03
N TYR A 43 1.46 -6.94 -13.42
CA TYR A 43 2.55 -7.84 -13.11
C TYR A 43 3.87 -7.32 -13.66
N LYS A 44 3.90 -6.91 -14.95
CA LYS A 44 5.10 -6.32 -15.56
C LYS A 44 5.50 -5.01 -14.86
N LEU A 45 4.52 -4.15 -14.59
CA LEU A 45 4.77 -2.85 -13.95
C LEU A 45 5.32 -3.03 -12.53
N THR A 46 4.67 -3.85 -11.72
CA THR A 46 5.03 -4.08 -10.32
C THR A 46 6.36 -4.82 -10.20
N PHE A 47 6.66 -5.74 -11.12
CA PHE A 47 7.96 -6.42 -11.17
C PHE A 47 9.12 -5.43 -11.26
N ILE A 48 9.00 -4.41 -12.13
CA ILE A 48 10.03 -3.37 -12.31
C ILE A 48 10.30 -2.60 -11.01
N PHE A 49 9.29 -2.41 -10.15
CA PHE A 49 9.46 -1.73 -8.87
C PHE A 49 9.90 -2.67 -7.73
N TYR A 50 9.33 -3.87 -7.65
CA TYR A 50 9.59 -4.80 -6.55
C TYR A 50 10.93 -5.51 -6.69
N ALA A 51 11.39 -5.84 -7.91
CA ALA A 51 12.68 -6.50 -8.08
C ALA A 51 13.83 -5.64 -7.50
N PRO A 52 13.97 -4.35 -7.85
CA PRO A 52 14.99 -3.49 -7.23
C PRO A 52 14.82 -3.35 -5.71
N ALA A 53 13.58 -3.20 -5.21
CA ALA A 53 13.33 -3.05 -3.78
C ALA A 53 13.80 -4.25 -2.95
N HIS A 54 13.75 -5.46 -3.52
CA HIS A 54 14.25 -6.68 -2.88
C HIS A 54 15.74 -6.93 -3.13
N ILE A 55 16.24 -6.60 -4.32
CA ILE A 55 17.65 -6.80 -4.71
C ILE A 55 18.56 -5.81 -3.95
N LEU A 56 18.15 -4.55 -3.80
CA LEU A 56 18.99 -3.49 -3.26
C LEU A 56 19.48 -3.77 -1.83
N PRO A 57 18.64 -4.20 -0.86
CA PRO A 57 19.12 -4.54 0.48
C PRO A 57 20.09 -5.72 0.46
N VAL A 58 19.94 -6.68 -0.45
CA VAL A 58 20.86 -7.81 -0.59
C VAL A 58 22.22 -7.35 -1.09
N LEU A 59 22.25 -6.46 -2.09
CA LEU A 59 23.48 -5.89 -2.63
C LEU A 59 24.22 -5.03 -1.60
N ILE A 60 23.51 -4.25 -0.80
CA ILE A 60 24.12 -3.36 0.21
C ILE A 60 24.58 -4.14 1.44
N PHE A 61 23.69 -4.96 2.03
CA PHE A 61 23.92 -5.53 3.35
C PHE A 61 24.38 -6.98 3.35
N LYS A 62 24.16 -7.74 2.26
CA LYS A 62 24.37 -9.19 2.22
C LYS A 62 25.27 -9.68 1.08
N LEU A 63 26.09 -8.81 0.49
CA LEU A 63 26.94 -9.16 -0.66
C LEU A 63 27.95 -10.27 -0.33
N ARG A 64 28.55 -10.27 0.87
CA ARG A 64 29.47 -11.33 1.32
C ARG A 64 28.76 -12.68 1.44
N GLN A 65 27.54 -12.68 1.97
CA GLN A 65 26.72 -13.89 2.09
C GLN A 65 26.28 -14.41 0.71
N LEU A 66 25.98 -13.50 -0.24
CA LEU A 66 25.66 -13.86 -1.63
C LEU A 66 26.81 -14.58 -2.32
N LYS A 67 28.04 -14.15 -2.09
CA LYS A 67 29.23 -14.79 -2.68
C LYS A 67 29.50 -16.18 -2.09
N ARG A 68 29.17 -16.40 -0.82
CA ARG A 68 29.40 -17.68 -0.13
C ARG A 68 28.38 -18.74 -0.54
N ASP A 69 27.10 -18.40 -0.51
CA ASP A 69 25.99 -19.33 -0.76
C ASP A 69 24.94 -18.74 -1.75
N PRO A 70 25.26 -18.69 -3.06
CA PRO A 70 24.46 -17.94 -4.03
C PRO A 70 23.08 -18.58 -4.32
N ILE A 71 23.02 -19.89 -4.52
CA ILE A 71 21.80 -20.60 -4.95
C ILE A 71 20.63 -20.44 -3.96
N PRO A 72 20.78 -20.76 -2.66
CA PRO A 72 19.66 -20.64 -1.72
C PRO A 72 19.20 -19.20 -1.55
N MET A 73 20.13 -18.24 -1.59
CA MET A 73 19.79 -16.83 -1.42
C MET A 73 19.09 -16.26 -2.65
N LEU A 74 19.52 -16.62 -3.87
CA LEU A 74 18.83 -16.26 -5.11
C LEU A 74 17.45 -16.90 -5.22
N LYS A 75 17.29 -18.16 -4.80
CA LYS A 75 15.97 -18.82 -4.76
C LYS A 75 15.04 -18.11 -3.79
N HIS A 76 15.50 -17.81 -2.58
CA HIS A 76 14.69 -17.09 -1.58
C HIS A 76 14.31 -15.69 -2.08
N LEU A 77 15.26 -14.97 -2.68
CA LEU A 77 15.04 -13.67 -3.28
C LEU A 77 14.01 -13.73 -4.43
N ALA A 78 14.15 -14.69 -5.34
CA ALA A 78 13.22 -14.88 -6.45
C ALA A 78 11.80 -15.17 -5.96
N ILE A 79 11.63 -16.05 -4.97
CA ILE A 79 10.32 -16.35 -4.36
C ILE A 79 9.71 -15.09 -3.76
N ASN A 80 10.49 -14.28 -3.04
CA ASN A 80 10.00 -13.05 -2.42
C ASN A 80 9.57 -12.02 -3.47
N ILE A 81 10.36 -11.85 -4.54
CA ILE A 81 10.02 -10.97 -5.66
C ILE A 81 8.73 -11.45 -6.34
N LEU A 82 8.61 -12.74 -6.61
CA LEU A 82 7.41 -13.32 -7.24
C LEU A 82 6.16 -13.14 -6.37
N LYS A 83 6.26 -13.33 -5.05
CA LYS A 83 5.14 -13.08 -4.12
C LYS A 83 4.72 -11.61 -4.12
N SER A 84 5.66 -10.68 -3.98
CA SER A 84 5.35 -9.24 -3.97
C SER A 84 4.78 -8.75 -5.30
N THR A 85 5.33 -9.25 -6.41
CA THR A 85 4.82 -8.94 -7.76
C THR A 85 3.42 -9.49 -7.96
N THR A 86 3.18 -10.73 -7.54
CA THR A 86 1.85 -11.37 -7.61
C THR A 86 0.83 -10.61 -6.75
N PHE A 87 1.20 -10.22 -5.53
CA PHE A 87 0.36 -9.35 -4.68
C PHE A 87 0.00 -8.04 -5.38
N GLY A 88 1.00 -7.31 -5.89
CA GLY A 88 0.79 -6.03 -6.59
C GLY A 88 -0.03 -6.17 -7.88
N ALA A 89 0.09 -7.28 -8.58
CA ALA A 89 -0.71 -7.55 -9.78
C ALA A 89 -2.17 -7.88 -9.43
N LEU A 90 -2.37 -8.72 -8.42
CA LEU A 90 -3.70 -9.18 -8.00
C LEU A 90 -4.53 -8.07 -7.39
N ILE A 91 -3.97 -7.18 -6.58
CA ILE A 91 -4.74 -6.04 -6.05
C ILE A 91 -5.32 -5.18 -7.19
N GLY A 92 -4.54 -4.94 -8.25
CA GLY A 92 -5.00 -4.19 -9.42
C GLY A 92 -6.07 -4.94 -10.23
N GLY A 93 -5.85 -6.24 -10.46
CA GLY A 93 -6.82 -7.12 -11.14
C GLY A 93 -8.15 -7.23 -10.38
N LEU A 94 -8.09 -7.60 -9.10
CA LEU A 94 -9.27 -7.76 -8.24
C LEU A 94 -10.08 -6.47 -8.13
N THR A 95 -9.42 -5.31 -8.09
CA THR A 95 -10.12 -4.01 -8.10
C THR A 95 -10.98 -3.84 -9.35
N VAL A 96 -10.46 -4.20 -10.52
CA VAL A 96 -11.22 -4.15 -11.80
C VAL A 96 -12.37 -5.15 -11.78
N TYR A 97 -12.10 -6.38 -11.37
CA TYR A 97 -13.11 -7.44 -11.33
C TYR A 97 -14.25 -7.10 -10.37
N LEU A 98 -13.93 -6.70 -9.14
CA LEU A 98 -14.91 -6.33 -8.11
C LEU A 98 -15.70 -5.08 -8.49
N ARG A 99 -15.09 -4.12 -9.20
CA ARG A 99 -15.81 -2.97 -9.76
C ARG A 99 -16.88 -3.44 -10.77
N CYS A 100 -16.52 -4.36 -11.66
CA CYS A 100 -17.47 -4.96 -12.63
C CYS A 100 -18.63 -5.66 -11.90
N LEU A 101 -18.30 -6.49 -10.90
CA LEU A 101 -19.27 -7.26 -10.13
C LEU A 101 -20.20 -6.37 -9.30
N THR A 102 -19.66 -5.43 -8.52
CA THR A 102 -20.46 -4.53 -7.69
C THR A 102 -21.32 -3.60 -8.52
N ASN A 103 -20.86 -3.12 -9.67
CA ASN A 103 -21.70 -2.32 -10.57
C ASN A 103 -22.90 -3.11 -11.14
N ARG A 104 -22.74 -4.41 -11.40
CA ARG A 104 -23.86 -5.29 -11.80
C ARG A 104 -24.84 -5.54 -10.65
N LEU A 105 -24.33 -5.78 -9.44
CA LEU A 105 -25.14 -6.06 -8.25
C LEU A 105 -25.92 -4.83 -7.76
N PHE A 106 -25.26 -3.68 -7.65
CA PHE A 106 -25.85 -2.44 -7.12
C PHE A 106 -26.44 -1.53 -8.20
N LYS A 107 -26.46 -1.99 -9.46
CA LYS A 107 -26.90 -1.21 -10.63
C LYS A 107 -26.31 0.20 -10.60
N GLY A 108 -24.99 0.32 -10.45
CA GLY A 108 -24.26 1.61 -10.47
C GLY A 108 -23.01 1.70 -9.63
N THR A 109 -22.27 2.80 -9.81
CA THR A 109 -21.06 3.15 -9.06
C THR A 109 -21.40 3.99 -7.83
N THR A 110 -21.83 3.34 -6.75
CA THR A 110 -22.13 4.04 -5.50
C THR A 110 -20.88 4.16 -4.61
N ARG A 111 -20.95 5.02 -3.58
CA ARG A 111 -19.89 5.09 -2.54
C ARG A 111 -19.72 3.75 -1.81
N LEU A 112 -20.79 2.98 -1.64
CA LEU A 112 -20.75 1.67 -0.99
C LEU A 112 -19.92 0.67 -1.80
N ASN A 113 -19.95 0.74 -3.14
CA ASN A 113 -19.10 -0.09 -3.98
C ASN A 113 -17.63 0.11 -3.63
N TRP A 114 -17.18 1.36 -3.48
CA TRP A 114 -15.79 1.66 -3.12
C TRP A 114 -15.41 1.17 -1.72
N LEU A 115 -16.35 1.24 -0.77
CA LEU A 115 -16.17 0.68 0.57
C LEU A 115 -16.05 -0.85 0.57
N LEU A 116 -16.65 -1.53 -0.40
CA LEU A 116 -16.55 -3.00 -0.54
C LEU A 116 -15.35 -3.44 -1.39
N ILE A 117 -15.11 -2.77 -2.53
CA ILE A 117 -14.04 -3.12 -3.49
C ILE A 117 -12.68 -3.04 -2.81
N THR A 118 -12.42 -1.97 -2.07
CA THR A 118 -11.09 -1.71 -1.49
C THR A 118 -10.64 -2.78 -0.50
N PRO A 119 -11.36 -3.11 0.58
CA PRO A 119 -10.93 -4.15 1.52
C PRO A 119 -10.86 -5.53 0.85
N LEU A 120 -11.80 -5.87 -0.03
CA LEU A 120 -11.83 -7.17 -0.71
C LEU A 120 -10.64 -7.33 -1.67
N ALA A 121 -10.29 -6.30 -2.45
CA ALA A 121 -9.10 -6.34 -3.30
C ALA A 121 -7.80 -6.40 -2.46
N SER A 122 -7.78 -5.73 -1.32
CA SER A 122 -6.64 -5.73 -0.39
C SER A 122 -6.39 -7.07 0.29
N LEU A 123 -7.34 -8.02 0.30
CA LEU A 123 -7.11 -9.39 0.81
C LEU A 123 -6.02 -10.14 0.04
N SER A 124 -5.68 -9.70 -1.18
CA SER A 124 -4.51 -10.18 -1.92
C SER A 124 -3.19 -10.04 -1.14
N ILE A 125 -3.12 -9.14 -0.15
CA ILE A 125 -1.95 -8.98 0.72
C ILE A 125 -1.60 -10.26 1.49
N LEU A 126 -2.53 -11.20 1.66
CA LEU A 126 -2.28 -12.46 2.36
C LEU A 126 -1.19 -13.32 1.69
N ILE A 127 -0.98 -13.15 0.38
CA ILE A 127 0.07 -13.82 -0.41
C ILE A 127 1.47 -13.34 -0.01
N GLU A 128 1.57 -12.11 0.51
CA GLU A 128 2.83 -11.49 0.89
C GLU A 128 3.40 -12.13 2.17
N ASN A 129 4.73 -12.13 2.27
CA ASN A 129 5.45 -12.66 3.43
C ASN A 129 5.15 -11.84 4.70
N PRO A 130 5.10 -12.47 5.90
CA PRO A 130 4.74 -11.80 7.15
C PRO A 130 5.65 -10.62 7.52
N GLY A 131 6.96 -10.75 7.31
CA GLY A 131 7.91 -9.64 7.54
C GLY A 131 7.60 -8.42 6.66
N ARG A 132 7.36 -8.66 5.37
CA ARG A 132 7.03 -7.61 4.40
C ARG A 132 5.66 -6.97 4.67
N LYS A 133 4.67 -7.75 5.09
CA LYS A 133 3.35 -7.24 5.53
C LYS A 133 3.50 -6.26 6.69
N THR A 134 4.36 -6.58 7.65
CA THR A 134 4.61 -5.72 8.81
C THR A 134 5.27 -4.41 8.36
N GLU A 135 6.32 -4.48 7.55
CA GLU A 135 6.97 -3.30 6.97
C GLU A 135 5.95 -2.40 6.23
N LEU A 136 5.20 -2.97 5.29
CA LEU A 136 4.19 -2.23 4.51
C LEU A 136 3.14 -1.59 5.42
N THR A 137 2.71 -2.29 6.47
CA THR A 137 1.75 -1.75 7.44
C THR A 137 2.32 -0.54 8.16
N LEU A 138 3.57 -0.61 8.65
CA LEU A 138 4.22 0.53 9.30
C LEU A 138 4.36 1.72 8.35
N TYR A 139 4.66 1.49 7.07
CA TYR A 139 4.76 2.56 6.07
C TYR A 139 3.40 3.18 5.74
N LEU A 140 2.34 2.37 5.61
CA LEU A 140 1.03 2.83 5.15
C LEU A 140 0.14 3.38 6.27
N LEU A 141 0.30 2.88 7.50
CA LEU A 141 -0.49 3.28 8.66
C LEU A 141 -0.55 4.80 8.87
N PRO A 142 0.57 5.56 8.93
CA PRO A 142 0.50 7.01 9.12
C PRO A 142 -0.23 7.71 7.97
N ARG A 143 -0.06 7.24 6.73
CA ARG A 143 -0.76 7.78 5.56
C ARG A 143 -2.26 7.50 5.59
N ALA A 144 -2.66 6.34 6.10
CA ALA A 144 -4.06 6.01 6.32
C ALA A 144 -4.69 6.92 7.39
N ILE A 145 -4.00 7.13 8.51
CA ILE A 145 -4.44 8.04 9.58
C ILE A 145 -4.60 9.47 9.04
N GLU A 146 -3.62 9.97 8.29
CA GLU A 146 -3.65 11.29 7.66
C GLU A 146 -4.83 11.42 6.68
N THR A 147 -5.08 10.40 5.87
CA THR A 147 -6.21 10.37 4.93
C THR A 147 -7.55 10.40 5.67
N ILE A 148 -7.69 9.62 6.74
CA ILE A 148 -8.90 9.61 7.59
C ILE A 148 -9.10 10.97 8.25
N TRP A 149 -8.04 11.57 8.80
CA TRP A 149 -8.09 12.91 9.39
C TRP A 149 -8.55 13.96 8.38
N ASN A 150 -7.98 13.97 7.18
CA ASN A 150 -8.37 14.89 6.11
C ASN A 150 -9.81 14.65 5.63
N MET A 151 -10.27 13.39 5.61
CA MET A 151 -11.66 13.05 5.28
C MET A 151 -12.64 13.55 6.36
N LEU A 152 -12.32 13.37 7.65
CA LEU A 152 -13.12 13.89 8.75
C LEU A 152 -13.16 15.42 8.72
N ARG A 153 -12.03 16.05 8.41
CA ARG A 153 -11.92 17.50 8.31
C ARG A 153 -12.76 18.08 7.18
N SER A 154 -12.75 17.46 6.00
CA SER A 154 -13.58 17.91 4.87
C SER A 154 -15.08 17.84 5.17
N ARG A 155 -15.48 16.89 6.03
CA ARG A 155 -16.86 16.75 6.53
C ARG A 155 -17.18 17.62 7.74
N LYS A 156 -16.24 18.46 8.20
CA LYS A 156 -16.36 19.30 9.41
C LYS A 156 -16.64 18.49 10.70
N TRP A 157 -16.21 17.24 10.76
CA TRP A 157 -16.37 16.38 11.95
C TRP A 157 -15.26 16.57 12.98
N VAL A 158 -14.12 17.12 12.56
CA VAL A 158 -12.97 17.41 13.44
C VAL A 158 -12.57 18.86 13.30
N PHE A 159 -12.25 19.49 14.43
CA PHE A 159 -11.77 20.86 14.50
C PHE A 159 -10.27 20.91 14.26
N ARG A 160 -9.79 22.00 13.65
CA ARG A 160 -8.36 22.22 13.45
C ARG A 160 -7.73 22.68 14.75
N ILE A 161 -6.89 21.84 15.35
CA ILE A 161 -6.04 22.22 16.48
C ILE A 161 -4.72 22.79 15.92
N PRO A 162 -4.37 24.06 16.21
CA PRO A 162 -3.10 24.62 15.76
C PRO A 162 -1.92 23.85 16.39
N TYR A 163 -0.86 23.62 15.62
CA TYR A 163 0.38 22.93 16.04
C TYR A 163 0.22 21.48 16.53
N PHE A 164 -0.91 20.82 16.26
CA PHE A 164 -1.15 19.44 16.72
C PHE A 164 -0.08 18.44 16.27
N GLU A 165 0.41 18.56 15.04
CA GLU A 165 1.49 17.71 14.52
C GLU A 165 2.81 17.90 15.28
N VAL A 166 3.12 19.14 15.66
CA VAL A 166 4.31 19.46 16.47
C VAL A 166 4.18 18.87 17.87
N PHE A 167 3.00 18.98 18.46
CA PHE A 167 2.70 18.36 19.76
C PHE A 167 2.85 16.84 19.70
N LEU A 168 2.27 16.17 18.69
CA LEU A 168 2.41 14.73 18.50
C LEU A 168 3.86 14.30 18.31
N MET A 169 4.64 15.06 17.53
CA MET A 169 6.06 14.80 17.34
C MET A 169 6.83 14.94 18.65
N GLY A 170 6.58 16.00 19.42
CA GLY A 170 7.20 16.22 20.72
C GLY A 170 6.88 15.10 21.72
N LEU A 171 5.61 14.66 21.75
CA LEU A 171 5.17 13.55 22.59
C LEU A 171 5.82 12.22 22.15
N ALA A 172 5.87 11.94 20.85
CA ALA A 172 6.51 10.73 20.32
C ALA A 172 8.02 10.69 20.64
N MET A 173 8.73 11.81 20.46
CA MET A 173 10.15 11.88 20.80
C MET A 173 10.39 11.83 22.32
N GLY A 174 9.58 12.53 23.11
CA GLY A 174 9.67 12.50 24.57
C GLY A 174 9.46 11.11 25.15
N THR A 175 8.44 10.39 24.66
CA THR A 175 8.19 8.98 25.05
C THR A 175 9.34 8.07 24.62
N LEU A 176 9.85 8.22 23.40
CA LEU A 176 11.00 7.43 22.92
C LEU A 176 12.24 7.63 23.80
N THR A 177 12.60 8.87 24.11
CA THR A 177 13.73 9.19 24.99
C THR A 177 13.52 8.70 26.42
N TYR A 178 12.29 8.80 26.94
CA TYR A 178 11.94 8.26 28.26
C TYR A 178 12.20 6.75 28.32
N PHE A 179 11.74 5.98 27.34
CA PHE A 179 11.98 4.53 27.30
C PHE A 179 13.45 4.18 27.06
N LEU A 180 14.18 4.96 26.25
CA LEU A 180 15.62 4.76 26.04
C LEU A 180 16.43 4.89 27.33
N ASN A 181 16.05 5.82 28.22
CA ASN A 181 16.79 6.09 29.44
C ASN A 181 16.36 5.20 30.62
N ASN A 182 15.06 4.96 30.79
CA ASN A 182 14.55 4.23 31.96
C ASN A 182 14.44 2.72 31.72
N GLU A 183 14.03 2.29 30.52
CA GLU A 183 13.76 0.87 30.23
C GLU A 183 14.31 0.47 28.84
N PRO A 184 15.64 0.56 28.63
CA PRO A 184 16.26 0.29 27.33
C PRO A 184 16.12 -1.16 26.85
N GLU A 185 15.70 -2.08 27.72
CA GLU A 185 15.53 -3.51 27.43
C GLU A 185 14.35 -3.79 26.48
N TYR A 186 13.32 -2.94 26.48
CA TYR A 186 12.17 -3.08 25.59
C TYR A 186 12.45 -2.56 24.16
N ILE A 187 13.58 -1.88 23.95
CA ILE A 187 13.96 -1.33 22.64
C ILE A 187 14.89 -2.31 21.93
N LYS A 188 14.51 -2.66 20.69
CA LYS A 188 15.33 -3.52 19.82
C LYS A 188 16.79 -3.01 19.75
N PRO A 189 17.79 -3.89 19.87
CA PRO A 189 19.21 -3.50 19.99
C PRO A 189 19.72 -2.59 18.87
N THR A 190 19.27 -2.83 17.64
CA THR A 190 19.62 -2.01 16.46
C THR A 190 19.15 -0.56 16.61
N TYR A 191 17.92 -0.36 17.08
CA TYR A 191 17.37 0.99 17.30
C TYR A 191 18.07 1.66 18.47
N ARG A 192 18.29 0.90 19.56
CA ARG A 192 19.02 1.40 20.73
C ARG A 192 20.38 1.96 20.33
N SER A 193 21.20 1.20 19.59
CA SER A 193 22.54 1.65 19.18
C SER A 193 22.51 2.96 18.40
N THR A 194 21.62 3.07 17.41
CA THR A 194 21.50 4.28 16.58
C THR A 194 20.97 5.46 17.39
N LEU A 195 19.96 5.23 18.23
CA LEU A 195 19.33 6.27 19.05
C LEU A 195 20.29 6.79 20.12
N THR A 196 21.07 5.92 20.77
CA THR A 196 22.11 6.34 21.71
C THR A 196 23.23 7.12 21.04
N HIS A 197 23.52 6.87 19.77
CA HIS A 197 24.51 7.65 19.02
C HIS A 197 23.98 9.04 18.63
N LEU A 198 22.67 9.17 18.38
CA LEU A 198 22.05 10.44 18.01
C LEU A 198 21.76 11.34 19.22
N PHE A 199 21.24 10.77 20.31
CA PHE A 199 20.79 11.53 21.48
C PHE A 199 21.79 11.52 22.64
N GLY A 200 22.84 10.69 22.56
CA GLY A 200 23.77 10.48 23.66
C GLY A 200 23.14 9.65 24.78
N LYS A 201 23.97 9.11 25.69
CA LYS A 201 23.49 8.66 26.99
C LYS A 201 23.45 9.87 27.91
N SER A 202 22.29 10.16 28.48
CA SER A 202 22.14 11.09 29.61
C SER A 202 22.55 10.41 30.92
#